data_AF-A0A2E4JQP6-F1
#
_entry.id   AF-A0A2E4JQP6-F1
#
_cell.length_a   1.000
_cell.length_b   1.000
_cell.length_c   1.000
_cell.angle_alpha   90.00
_cell.angle_beta   90.00
_cell.angle_gamma   90.00
#
_symmetry.space_group_name_H-M   'P 1'
#
loop_
_entity.id
_entity.type
_entity.pdbx_description
1 polymer ?
#
loop_
_entity_poly.entity_id
_entity_poly.type
_entity_poly.pdbx_seq_one_letter_code
_entity_poly.pdbx_strand_id
1 'polypeptide(L)' 'MTRTIHKERGYKSLMTAVAIRRKQLGISQTELDRIVGCADGYVSKCECGVRTPSVFMYWCFVEALDAEIEIVAKKNE' A
#
# COMPACT_ATOMS: atom_id res chain seq x y z
N MET A 1 -21.54 5.67 0.18
CA MET A 1 -20.16 5.15 0.10
C MET A 1 -19.34 5.81 1.19
N THR A 2 -18.79 5.03 2.12
CA THR A 2 -17.96 5.55 3.21
C THR A 2 -16.52 5.65 2.71
N ARG A 3 -15.95 6.87 2.66
CA ARG A 3 -14.55 7.09 2.28
C ARG A 3 -13.65 6.87 3.50
N THR A 4 -12.84 5.82 3.49
CA THR A 4 -11.83 5.58 4.53
C THR A 4 -10.54 6.28 4.14
N ILE A 5 -10.04 7.20 4.99
CA ILE A 5 -8.80 7.95 4.76
C ILE A 5 -7.79 7.60 5.84
N HIS A 6 -6.63 7.05 5.44
CA HIS A 6 -5.49 6.81 6.31
C HIS A 6 -4.50 7.98 6.24
N LYS A 7 -4.36 8.74 7.34
CA LYS A 7 -3.42 9.87 7.43
C LYS A 7 -2.21 9.47 8.27
N GLU A 8 -1.07 9.26 7.64
CA GLU A 8 0.17 8.93 8.33
C GLU A 8 1.37 9.63 7.67
N ARG A 9 2.35 10.04 8.48
CA ARG A 9 3.53 10.82 8.04
C ARG A 9 4.75 9.92 7.79
N GLY A 10 5.45 10.17 6.69
CA GLY A 10 6.73 9.54 6.36
C GLY A 10 6.58 8.20 5.62
N TYR A 11 7.60 7.78 4.90
CA TYR A 11 7.51 6.70 3.89
C TYR A 11 6.92 5.36 4.41
N LYS A 12 7.16 5.00 5.67
CA LYS A 12 6.59 3.78 6.29
C LYS A 12 5.06 3.78 6.32
N SER A 13 4.44 4.95 6.23
CA SER A 13 2.99 5.10 6.26
C SER A 13 2.27 4.50 5.07
N LEU A 14 2.91 4.50 3.90
CA LEU A 14 2.28 4.03 2.67
C LEU A 14 2.09 2.51 2.70
N MET A 15 3.09 1.75 3.18
CA MET A 15 2.92 0.31 3.35
C MET A 15 1.93 -0.06 4.45
N THR A 16 1.77 0.77 5.49
CA THR A 16 0.70 0.59 6.48
C THR A 16 -0.68 0.67 5.82
N ALA A 17 -0.91 1.69 4.98
CA ALA A 17 -2.18 1.84 4.26
C ALA A 17 -2.45 0.65 3.32
N VAL A 18 -1.43 0.19 2.58
CA VAL A 18 -1.50 -1.02 1.74
C VAL A 18 -1.89 -2.25 2.58
N ALA A 19 -1.21 -2.48 3.70
CA ALA A 19 -1.47 -3.62 4.57
C ALA A 19 -2.88 -3.60 5.18
N ILE A 20 -3.36 -2.43 5.59
CA ILE A 20 -4.71 -2.27 6.11
C ILE A 20 -5.74 -2.59 5.03
N ARG A 21 -5.62 -2.00 3.83
CA ARG A 21 -6.55 -2.25 2.74
C ARG A 21 -6.55 -3.71 2.29
N ARG A 22 -5.37 -4.32 2.18
CA ARG A 22 -5.23 -5.76 1.89
C ARG A 22 -6.00 -6.61 2.90
N LYS A 23 -5.86 -6.32 4.20
CA LYS A 23 -6.59 -7.02 5.27
C LYS A 23 -8.10 -6.80 5.18
N GLN A 24 -8.56 -5.60 4.83
CA GLN A 24 -10.00 -5.32 4.63
C GLN A 24 -10.60 -6.13 3.47
N LEU A 25 -9.80 -6.40 2.43
CA LEU A 25 -10.20 -7.23 1.29
C LEU A 25 -10.04 -8.73 1.54
N GLY A 26 -9.50 -9.14 2.69
CA GLY A 26 -9.24 -10.55 3.01
C GLY A 26 -8.11 -11.20 2.19
N ILE A 27 -7.32 -10.40 1.47
CA ILE A 27 -6.24 -10.87 0.58
C ILE A 27 -5.02 -11.25 1.42
N SER A 28 -4.41 -12.41 1.17
CA SER A 28 -3.15 -12.77 1.85
C SER A 28 -1.93 -12.06 1.24
N GLN A 29 -0.79 -12.01 1.93
CA GLN A 29 0.43 -11.39 1.37
C GLN A 29 0.87 -12.11 0.08
N THR A 30 0.86 -13.44 0.09
CA THR A 30 1.22 -14.28 -1.07
C THR A 30 0.23 -14.14 -2.22
N GLU A 31 -1.05 -13.95 -1.91
CA GLU A 31 -2.05 -13.66 -2.93
C GLU A 31 -1.83 -12.28 -3.55
N LEU A 32 -1.49 -11.26 -2.76
CA LEU A 32 -1.14 -9.95 -3.29
C LEU A 32 0.14 -10.01 -4.14
N ASP A 33 1.15 -10.82 -3.76
CA ASP A 33 2.34 -11.05 -4.59
C ASP A 33 1.93 -11.52 -6.01
N ARG A 34 0.97 -12.45 -6.09
CA ARG A 34 0.45 -13.01 -7.35
C ARG A 34 -0.39 -12.00 -8.15
N ILE A 35 -1.27 -11.26 -7.48
CA ILE A 35 -2.11 -10.23 -8.13
C ILE A 35 -1.24 -9.15 -8.77
N VAL A 36 -0.21 -8.72 -8.05
CA VAL A 36 0.73 -7.68 -8.51
C VAL A 36 1.72 -8.22 -9.53
N GLY A 37 1.98 -9.53 -9.54
CA GLY A 37 2.97 -10.17 -10.40
C GLY A 37 4.41 -9.92 -9.93
N CYS A 38 4.62 -9.77 -8.61
CA CYS A 38 5.97 -9.65 -8.03
C CYS A 38 6.46 -10.99 -7.46
N ALA A 39 7.74 -11.02 -7.05
CA ALA A 39 8.34 -12.23 -6.49
C ALA A 39 7.67 -12.66 -5.18
N ASP A 40 7.58 -13.97 -4.94
CA ASP A 40 7.01 -14.52 -3.71
C ASP A 40 7.69 -13.96 -2.45
N GLY A 41 6.87 -13.54 -1.48
CA GLY A 41 7.31 -12.95 -0.23
C GLY A 41 7.79 -11.50 -0.35
N TYR A 42 7.62 -10.85 -1.50
CA TYR A 42 7.96 -9.44 -1.68
C TYR A 42 7.08 -8.55 -0.80
N VAL A 43 5.75 -8.75 -0.84
CA VAL A 43 4.78 -8.00 -0.02
C VAL A 43 5.11 -8.16 1.46
N SER A 44 5.43 -9.37 1.93
CA SER A 44 5.79 -9.62 3.33
C SER A 44 7.01 -8.81 3.78
N LYS A 45 8.08 -8.78 2.95
CA LYS A 45 9.28 -7.97 3.21
C LYS A 45 8.96 -6.49 3.25
N CYS A 46 8.04 -6.02 2.41
CA CYS A 46 7.61 -4.63 2.39
C CYS A 46 6.78 -4.26 3.63
N GLU A 47 5.80 -5.07 4.01
CA GLU A 47 4.96 -4.82 5.19
C GLU A 47 5.75 -4.88 6.51
N CYS A 48 6.78 -5.73 6.59
CA CYS A 48 7.66 -5.81 7.76
C CYS A 48 8.78 -4.74 7.76
N GLY A 49 8.87 -3.89 6.73
CA GLY A 49 9.88 -2.85 6.63
C GLY A 49 11.30 -3.35 6.30
N VAL A 50 11.45 -4.61 5.91
CA VAL A 50 12.72 -5.18 5.41
C VAL A 50 13.07 -4.60 4.05
N ARG A 51 12.05 -4.31 3.22
CA ARG A 51 12.22 -3.75 1.88
C ARG A 51 11.34 -2.54 1.64
N THR A 52 11.96 -1.49 1.14
CA THR A 52 11.30 -0.27 0.65
C THR A 52 10.91 -0.49 -0.82
N PRO A 53 9.62 -0.48 -1.19
CA PRO A 53 9.19 -0.60 -2.58
C PRO A 53 9.56 0.63 -3.43
N SER A 54 9.56 0.51 -4.76
CA SER A 54 9.63 1.70 -5.61
C SER A 54 8.29 2.44 -5.63
N VAL A 55 8.26 3.69 -6.09
CA VAL A 55 7.00 4.42 -6.34
C VAL A 55 6.12 3.66 -7.33
N PHE A 56 6.72 3.06 -8.36
CA PHE A 56 6.01 2.19 -9.30
C PHE A 56 5.34 1.00 -8.60
N MET A 57 6.04 0.32 -7.68
CA MET A 57 5.45 -0.79 -6.94
C MET A 57 4.31 -0.34 -6.03
N TYR A 58 4.38 0.86 -5.44
CA TYR A 58 3.23 1.42 -4.72
C TYR A 58 2.02 1.62 -5.62
N TRP A 59 2.22 2.13 -6.83
CA TRP A 59 1.14 2.26 -7.80
C TRP A 59 0.50 0.91 -8.10
N CYS A 60 1.31 -0.13 -8.35
CA CYS A 60 0.81 -1.48 -8.58
C CYS A 60 0.00 -2.03 -7.38
N PHE A 61 0.45 -1.78 -6.14
CA PHE A 61 -0.32 -2.18 -4.95
C PHE A 61 -1.66 -1.47 -4.86
N VAL A 62 -1.72 -0.19 -5.20
CA VAL A 62 -2.93 0.63 -5.13
C VAL A 62 -3.97 0.15 -6.15
N GLU A 63 -3.54 -0.09 -7.39
CA GLU A 63 -4.39 -0.68 -8.43
C GLU A 63 -4.90 -2.07 -8.03
N ALA A 64 -4.01 -2.94 -7.53
CA ALA A 64 -4.35 -4.30 -7.10
C ALA A 64 -5.35 -4.35 -5.92
N LEU A 65 -5.44 -3.27 -5.15
CA LEU A 65 -6.24 -3.19 -3.93
C LEU A 65 -7.48 -2.29 -4.07
N ASP A 66 -7.84 -1.92 -5.31
CA ASP A 66 -8.98 -1.06 -5.61
C ASP A 66 -8.98 0.18 -4.69
N ALA A 67 -7.86 0.91 -4.77
CA ALA A 67 -7.57 2.07 -3.93
C ALA A 67 -7.05 3.23 -4.79
N GLU A 68 -6.91 4.41 -4.18
CA GLU A 68 -6.39 5.61 -4.84
C GLU A 68 -5.35 6.31 -3.94
N ILE A 69 -4.38 7.01 -4.54
CA ILE A 69 -3.43 7.88 -3.84
C ILE A 69 -3.88 9.34 -3.99
N GLU A 70 -3.97 10.06 -2.87
CA GLU A 70 -4.26 11.49 -2.83
C GLU A 70 -3.04 12.28 -2.36
N ILE A 71 -2.64 13.31 -3.12
CA ILE A 71 -1.58 14.24 -2.73
C ILE A 71 -2.25 15.50 -2.18
N VAL A 72 -1.99 15.81 -0.91
CA VAL A 72 -2.53 17.00 -0.25
C VAL A 72 -1.43 18.01 0.00
N ALA A 73 -1.51 19.16 -0.65
CA ALA A 73 -0.61 20.28 -0.39
C ALA A 73 -0.84 20.84 1.02
N LYS A 74 0.25 21.15 1.74
CA LYS A 74 0.13 21.91 2.98
C LYS A 74 -0.26 23.34 2.64
N LYS A 75 -1.15 23.95 3.44
CA LYS A 75 -1.29 25.41 3.41
C LYS A 75 0.04 26.01 3.85
N ASN A 76 0.59 26.89 3.02
CA ASN A 76 1.64 27.80 3.45
C ASN A 76 0.92 28.90 4.26
N GLU A 77 1.19 28.98 5.55
CA GLU A 77 0.87 30.15 6.38
C GLU A 77 1.96 31.21 6.21
#